data_AF-A0A1F6TPA0-F1
#
_entry.id   AF-A0A1F6TPA0-F1
#
_cell.length_a   1.000
_cell.length_b   1.000
_cell.length_c   1.000
_cell.angle_alpha   90.00
_cell.angle_beta   90.00
_cell.angle_gamma   90.00
#
_symmetry.space_group_name_H-M   'P 1'
#
loop_
_entity.id
_entity.type
_entity.pdbx_description
1 polymer ?
#
loop_
_entity_poly.entity_id
_entity_poly.type
_entity_poly.pdbx_seq_one_letter_code
_entity_poly.pdbx_strand_id
1 'polypeptide(L)' 'MVERKILDQVAEAIGKAVPEGLTREVEKNLRAVLQSVFDRLDLVTREELEVQEQVLARTRARLAEMEKKIAELEEKLKKQ' A
#
# COMPACT_ATOMS: atom_id res chain seq x y z
N MET A 1 2.22 -11.01 -2.42
CA MET A 1 3.70 -11.11 -2.38
C MET A 1 4.29 -9.78 -2.83
N VAL A 2 5.19 -9.18 -2.06
CA VAL A 2 6.09 -8.15 -2.59
C VAL A 2 6.86 -8.81 -3.72
N GLU A 3 6.66 -8.34 -4.96
CA GLU A 3 7.29 -8.96 -6.12
C GLU A 3 8.81 -8.93 -5.92
N ARG A 4 9.47 -10.10 -5.95
CA ARG A 4 10.93 -10.21 -5.96
C ARG A 4 11.58 -9.28 -6.98
N LYS A 5 10.84 -8.99 -8.06
CA LYS A 5 11.19 -8.04 -9.12
C LYS A 5 11.42 -6.62 -8.63
N ILE A 6 10.63 -6.13 -7.66
CA ILE A 6 10.80 -4.78 -7.08
C ILE A 6 12.05 -4.75 -6.20
N LEU A 7 12.27 -5.81 -5.41
CA LEU A 7 13.48 -5.94 -4.58
C LEU A 7 14.74 -5.97 -5.46
N ASP A 8 14.69 -6.70 -6.56
CA ASP A 8 15.79 -6.78 -7.52
C ASP A 8 16.01 -5.45 -8.26
N GLN A 9 14.94 -4.73 -8.63
CA GLN A 9 15.04 -3.40 -9.25
C GLN A 9 15.61 -2.34 -8.30
N VAL A 10 15.21 -2.36 -7.03
CA VAL A 10 15.75 -1.46 -6.00
C VAL A 10 17.22 -1.79 -5.72
N ALA A 11 17.56 -3.08 -5.60
CA ALA A 11 18.95 -3.51 -5.45
C ALA A 11 19.82 -3.11 -6.65
N GLU A 12 19.30 -3.22 -7.87
CA GLU A 12 20.01 -2.83 -9.10
C GLU A 12 20.15 -1.31 -9.23
N ALA A 13 19.12 -0.54 -8.88
CA ALA A 13 19.17 0.92 -8.88
C ALA A 13 20.17 1.45 -7.84
N ILE A 14 20.23 0.83 -6.66
CA ILE A 14 21.22 1.16 -5.63
C ILE A 14 22.61 0.73 -6.09
N GLY A 15 22.76 -0.46 -6.67
CA GLY A 15 24.03 -0.93 -7.25
C GLY A 15 24.58 0.00 -8.34
N LYS A 16 23.71 0.61 -9.15
CA LYS A 16 24.09 1.62 -10.18
C LYS A 16 24.42 3.00 -9.59
N ALA A 17 23.90 3.32 -8.41
CA ALA A 17 24.19 4.58 -7.71
C ALA A 17 25.44 4.49 -6.81
N VAL A 18 25.96 3.29 -6.60
CA VAL A 18 27.19 3.03 -5.86
C VAL A 18 28.40 3.33 -6.76
N PRO A 19 29.37 4.16 -6.31
CA PRO A 19 30.54 4.51 -7.12
C PRO A 19 31.40 3.28 -7.45
N GLU A 20 31.98 3.24 -8.66
CA GLU A 20 32.86 2.17 -9.11
C GLU A 20 34.06 2.04 -8.17
N GLY A 21 34.08 0.99 -7.35
CA GLY A 21 35.10 0.77 -6.32
C GLY A 21 34.64 -0.02 -5.10
N LEU A 22 33.34 -0.21 -4.90
CA LEU A 22 32.86 -1.13 -3.86
C LEU A 22 33.09 -2.59 -4.25
N THR A 23 33.66 -3.38 -3.32
CA THR A 23 33.87 -4.81 -3.53
C THR A 23 32.51 -5.54 -3.55
N ARG A 24 32.42 -6.66 -4.29
CA ARG A 24 31.24 -7.54 -4.35
C ARG A 24 30.69 -7.95 -2.97
N GLU A 25 31.53 -7.90 -1.94
CA GLU A 25 31.18 -8.22 -0.56
C GLU A 25 30.35 -7.11 0.10
N VAL A 26 30.66 -5.84 -0.18
CA VAL A 26 29.85 -4.71 0.29
C VAL A 26 28.49 -4.71 -0.41
N GLU A 27 28.44 -5.02 -1.71
CA GLU A 27 27.20 -5.16 -2.47
C GLU A 27 26.27 -6.25 -1.87
N LYS A 28 26.83 -7.41 -1.53
CA LYS A 28 26.09 -8.48 -0.84
C LYS A 28 25.54 -8.04 0.51
N ASN A 29 26.36 -7.36 1.31
CA ASN A 29 25.94 -6.86 2.62
C ASN A 29 24.85 -5.79 2.48
N LEU A 30 24.96 -4.90 1.49
CA LEU A 30 23.94 -3.90 1.20
C LEU A 30 22.60 -4.55 0.82
N ARG A 31 22.63 -5.57 -0.04
CA ARG A 31 21.42 -6.32 -0.44
C ARG A 31 20.76 -7.02 0.74
N ALA A 32 21.54 -7.63 1.63
CA ALA A 32 21.04 -8.27 2.85
C ALA A 32 20.40 -7.24 3.81
N VAL A 33 21.01 -6.06 3.97
CA VAL A 33 20.44 -4.98 4.77
C VAL A 33 19.12 -4.49 4.15
N LEU A 34 19.06 -4.27 2.85
CA LEU A 34 17.83 -3.87 2.17
C LEU A 34 16.72 -4.90 2.34
N GLN A 35 17.01 -6.19 2.14
CA GLN A 35 16.06 -7.26 2.42
C GLN A 35 15.55 -7.20 3.87
N SER A 36 16.45 -7.06 4.84
CA SER A 36 16.06 -6.96 6.25
C SER A 36 15.23 -5.72 6.59
N VAL A 37 15.42 -4.61 5.86
CA VAL A 37 14.63 -3.39 6.02
C VAL A 37 13.26 -3.57 5.39
N PHE A 38 13.17 -4.18 4.21
CA PHE A 38 11.89 -4.48 3.56
C PHE A 38 11.07 -5.50 4.35
N ASP A 39 11.70 -6.49 4.98
CA ASP A 39 11.01 -7.44 5.88
C ASP A 39 10.49 -6.77 7.16
N ARG A 40 11.05 -5.61 7.54
CA ARG A 40 10.59 -4.79 8.67
C ARG A 40 9.57 -3.72 8.29
N LEU A 41 9.41 -3.45 7.00
CA LEU A 41 8.32 -2.60 6.53
C LEU A 41 7.05 -3.45 6.53
N ASP A 42 5.95 -2.91 7.06
CA ASP A 42 4.63 -3.55 6.99
C ASP A 42 4.09 -3.49 5.54
N LEU A 43 4.75 -4.24 4.66
CA LEU A 43 4.47 -4.26 3.23
C LEU A 43 3.15 -5.00 3.00
N VAL A 44 2.11 -4.24 2.72
CA VAL A 44 0.83 -4.78 2.27
C VAL A 44 0.95 -5.28 0.83
N THR A 45 0.35 -6.42 0.57
CA THR A 45 0.27 -6.97 -0.78
C THR A 45 -0.73 -6.19 -1.63
N ARG A 46 -0.57 -6.24 -2.95
CA ARG A 46 -1.53 -5.65 -3.90
C ARG A 46 -2.95 -6.20 -3.69
N GLU A 47 -3.07 -7.50 -3.44
CA GLU A 47 -4.36 -8.16 -3.17
C GLU A 47 -5.03 -7.60 -1.90
N GLU A 48 -4.27 -7.41 -0.82
CA GLU A 48 -4.78 -6.78 0.41
C GLU A 48 -5.20 -5.34 0.18
N LEU A 49 -4.45 -4.57 -0.61
CA LEU A 49 -4.81 -3.21 -0.99
C LEU A 49 -6.13 -3.19 -1.78
N GLU A 50 -6.27 -4.07 -2.76
CA GLU A 50 -7.50 -4.19 -3.56
C GLU A 50 -8.71 -4.57 -2.69
N VAL A 51 -8.52 -5.44 -1.68
CA VAL A 51 -9.58 -5.73 -0.69
C VAL A 51 -9.96 -4.48 0.09
N GLN A 52 -8.99 -3.69 0.55
CA GLN A 52 -9.29 -2.45 1.28
C GLN A 52 -10.03 -1.43 0.41
N GLU A 53 -9.66 -1.31 -0.87
CA GLU A 53 -10.38 -0.45 -1.83
C GLU A 53 -11.85 -0.89 -1.99
N GLN A 54 -12.12 -2.19 -2.08
CA GLN A 54 -13.49 -2.71 -2.16
C GLN A 54 -14.28 -2.45 -0.87
N VAL A 55 -13.68 -2.66 0.29
CA VAL A 55 -14.29 -2.36 1.60
C VAL A 55 -14.63 -0.87 1.70
N LEU A 56 -13.72 0.01 1.26
CA LEU A 56 -13.94 1.44 1.24
C LEU A 56 -15.08 1.83 0.30
N ALA A 57 -15.11 1.27 -0.91
CA ALA A 57 -16.17 1.52 -1.88
C ALA A 57 -17.55 1.12 -1.33
N ARG A 58 -17.66 -0.08 -0.73
CA ARG A 58 -18.89 -0.54 -0.09
C ARG A 58 -19.33 0.36 1.07
N THR A 59 -18.37 0.81 1.87
CA THR A 59 -18.66 1.69 3.01
C THR A 59 -19.18 3.04 2.55
N ARG A 60 -18.59 3.63 1.50
CA ARG A 60 -19.09 4.87 0.88
C ARG A 60 -20.50 4.71 0.32
N ALA A 61 -20.79 3.59 -0.35
CA ALA A 61 -22.13 3.32 -0.87
C ALA A 61 -23.17 3.24 0.26
N ARG A 62 -22.84 2.54 1.35
CA ARG A 62 -23.72 2.43 2.52
C ARG A 62 -23.91 3.77 3.23
N LEU A 63 -22.85 4.58 3.31
CA LEU A 63 -22.92 5.93 3.89
C LEU A 63 -23.91 6.80 3.11
N ALA A 64 -23.79 6.85 1.77
CA ALA A 64 -24.68 7.62 0.92
C ALA A 64 -26.15 7.16 1.03
N GLU A 65 -26.40 5.85 1.16
CA GLU A 65 -27.75 5.32 1.40
C GLU A 65 -28.32 5.79 2.75
N MET A 66 -27.50 5.79 3.80
CA MET A 66 -27.91 6.25 5.12
C MET A 66 -28.17 7.76 5.15
N GLU A 67 -27.31 8.56 4.52
CA GLU A 67 -27.50 10.01 4.36
C GLU A 67 -28.83 10.31 3.66
N LYS A 68 -29.16 9.57 2.59
CA LYS A 68 -30.44 9.70 1.89
C LYS A 68 -31.63 9.37 2.81
N LYS A 69 -31.56 8.26 3.55
CA LYS A 69 -32.62 7.88 4.50
C LYS A 69 -32.82 8.92 5.58
N ILE A 70 -31.74 9.48 6.12
CA ILE A 70 -31.80 10.55 7.12
C ILE A 70 -32.47 11.78 6.51
N ALA A 71 -32.06 12.23 5.33
CA ALA A 71 -32.68 13.37 4.65
C ALA A 71 -34.19 13.16 4.41
N GLU A 72 -34.61 11.97 3.99
CA GLU A 72 -36.03 11.64 3.82
C GLU A 72 -36.81 11.68 5.14
N LEU A 73 -36.20 11.23 6.24
CA LEU A 73 -36.82 11.30 7.58
C LEU A 73 -36.91 12.73 8.09
N GLU A 74 -35.84 13.52 7.92
CA GLU A 74 -35.82 14.94 8.29
C GLU A 74 -36.89 15.74 7.52
N GLU A 75 -37.07 15.47 6.22
CA GLU A 75 -38.12 16.09 5.41
C GLU A 75 -39.54 15.68 5.84
N LYS A 76 -39.73 14.43 6.27
CA LYS A 76 -41.02 13.99 6.83
C LYS A 76 -41.33 14.68 8.15
N LEU A 77 -40.33 14.85 9.02
CA LEU A 77 -40.48 15.53 10.31
C LEU A 77 -40.77 17.03 10.15
N LYS A 78 -40.17 17.70 9.17
CA LYS A 78 -40.47 19.12 8.87
C LYS A 78 -41.87 19.36 8.30
N LYS A 79 -42.50 18.33 7.73
CA LYS A 79 -43.84 18.40 7.13
C LYS A 79 -44.96 18.04 8.09
N GLN A 80 -44.64 17.57 9.30
CA GLN A 80 -45.57 17.40 10.42
C GLN A 80 -45.58 18.65 11.29
#